data_AF-A0AA48L327-F1
#
_entry.id   AF-A0AA48L327-F1
#
_cell.length_a   1.000
_cell.length_b   1.000
_cell.length_c   1.000
_cell.angle_alpha   90.00
_cell.angle_beta   90.00
_cell.angle_gamma   90.00
#
_symmetry.space_group_name_H-M   'P 1'
#
loop_
_entity.id
_entity.type
_entity.pdbx_description
1 polymer ?
#
loop_
_entity_poly.entity_id
_entity_poly.type
_entity_poly.pdbx_seq_one_letter_code
_entity_poly.pdbx_strand_id
1 'polypeptide(L)'
;MVSTQPPNLQVETGGPAAPEPTASHPHTSLLDLPDELLLRILAELPAKAGELMTTSRVCRRLHGIAQEQVLWAHLFHAAGFRLAPEYASRAVATTTPPGTWEDGEYAPAAPERQSLLSPAKWLAYVYDLLWPADLPQPGTCEDMEDGVLVHYPTLFRARCAIADEMKARGPHHVYANPNADVGSDQDDDAPLAQADDMLIAPNHIWMLTEHTAKVYSVRVHGSWVISASRDRSVKLWHLPAIPCDGTKIAHGPSLAASAEGHEGSVLALDFKVADATTGKGFMVTGSSDMTAKVWEIDWGSGENGEGTSARVVCDLLGAADRIAAVAFTDEFIITGSHDHQLRMYTNESVSPLRTVEVGPVCGIALSSRGLPRAAVATTEGRWAIIDLSTGERLLRGGEGEDGYGCIVWVDDYILTGAEAGKTILYSGLYAHRMRTYRGPKKRLMRAAYLDMANNTILSAGHDGHIHFTDLDSWEHYRSYELGGAPIFGMDVDGLNLVFGTGDGAVGFVLYGNGLPYAGMFV
;
A
#
# COMPACT_ATOMS: atom_id res chain seq x y z
N MET A 1 -45.66 -19.51 85.22
CA MET A 1 -47.07 -19.64 84.82
C MET A 1 -47.38 -18.48 83.88
N VAL A 2 -47.80 -18.79 82.66
CA VAL A 2 -48.44 -17.82 81.75
C VAL A 2 -49.89 -17.67 82.16
N SER A 3 -50.46 -16.45 82.11
CA SER A 3 -51.89 -16.13 81.87
C SER A 3 -52.09 -14.62 82.14
N THR A 4 -52.02 -13.75 81.13
CA THR A 4 -53.07 -13.25 80.21
C THR A 4 -54.06 -12.20 80.77
N GLN A 5 -53.84 -10.95 80.33
CA GLN A 5 -54.78 -9.89 79.86
C GLN A 5 -55.78 -9.25 80.86
N PRO A 6 -56.30 -8.01 80.66
CA PRO A 6 -56.74 -7.38 79.38
C PRO A 6 -56.51 -5.82 79.31
N PRO A 7 -57.30 -4.97 78.61
CA PRO A 7 -57.31 -4.74 77.16
C PRO A 7 -57.25 -3.24 76.71
N ASN A 8 -57.01 -3.06 75.39
CA ASN A 8 -57.43 -1.99 74.45
C ASN A 8 -57.93 -0.61 74.94
N LEU A 9 -57.37 0.45 74.33
CA LEU A 9 -58.11 1.29 73.36
C LEU A 9 -57.17 2.12 72.49
N GLN A 10 -57.41 2.02 71.18
CA GLN A 10 -56.71 2.68 70.07
C GLN A 10 -57.17 4.15 69.94
N VAL A 11 -56.28 5.00 69.42
CA VAL A 11 -56.67 6.15 68.60
C VAL A 11 -55.88 6.10 67.30
N GLU A 12 -56.64 6.17 66.22
CA GLU A 12 -56.25 6.10 64.82
C GLU A 12 -55.50 7.36 64.35
N THR A 13 -54.57 7.17 63.40
CA THR A 13 -54.34 8.16 62.34
C THR A 13 -54.15 7.39 61.03
N GLY A 14 -55.17 7.44 60.17
CA GLY A 14 -55.14 6.90 58.82
C GLY A 14 -54.48 7.85 57.82
N GLY A 15 -53.79 7.26 56.83
CA GLY A 15 -53.32 7.87 55.58
C GLY A 15 -52.99 6.74 54.59
N PRO A 16 -53.31 6.86 53.29
CA PRO A 16 -53.56 5.73 52.41
C PRO A 16 -52.30 4.94 52.06
N ALA A 17 -52.49 3.63 51.86
CA ALA A 17 -51.48 2.70 51.40
C ALA A 17 -50.81 3.20 50.11
N ALA A 18 -49.47 3.10 50.07
CA ALA A 18 -48.67 3.34 48.88
C ALA A 18 -49.16 2.46 47.71
N PRO A 19 -49.22 2.98 46.48
CA PRO A 19 -49.61 2.18 45.33
C PRO A 19 -48.56 1.09 45.11
N GLU A 20 -49.04 -0.13 44.83
CA GLU A 20 -48.20 -1.22 44.31
C GLU A 20 -47.42 -0.74 43.07
N PRO A 21 -46.19 -1.22 42.86
CA PRO A 21 -45.37 -0.77 41.74
C PRO A 21 -46.07 -1.12 40.42
N THR A 22 -46.56 -0.09 39.74
CA THR A 22 -47.09 -0.16 38.39
C THR A 22 -45.99 -0.64 37.44
N ALA A 23 -46.37 -1.57 36.55
CA ALA A 23 -45.58 -2.18 35.50
C ALA A 23 -44.42 -1.30 34.99
N SER A 24 -43.20 -1.80 35.15
CA SER A 24 -42.01 -1.28 34.49
C SER A 24 -42.26 -1.16 32.99
N HIS A 25 -42.07 0.03 32.42
CA HIS A 25 -41.86 0.16 30.98
C HIS A 25 -40.82 -0.89 30.55
N PRO A 26 -41.04 -1.68 29.49
CA PRO A 26 -40.00 -2.57 29.01
C PRO A 26 -38.88 -1.66 28.52
N HIS A 27 -37.77 -1.63 29.25
CA HIS A 27 -36.55 -1.04 28.73
C HIS A 27 -36.19 -1.89 27.50
N THR A 28 -36.48 -1.38 26.30
CA THR A 28 -36.01 -1.98 25.05
C THR A 28 -34.50 -1.98 25.11
N SER A 29 -33.94 -3.15 25.40
CA SER A 29 -32.51 -3.40 25.36
C SER A 29 -32.03 -3.28 23.91
N LEU A 30 -30.78 -2.91 23.71
CA LEU A 30 -30.15 -2.97 22.39
C LEU A 30 -30.36 -4.34 21.74
N LEU A 31 -30.33 -5.41 22.54
CA LEU A 31 -30.55 -6.78 22.11
C LEU A 31 -32.00 -7.09 21.72
N ASP A 32 -32.96 -6.18 21.92
CA ASP A 32 -34.35 -6.37 21.49
C ASP A 32 -34.57 -5.88 20.05
N LEU A 33 -33.57 -5.22 19.45
CA LEU A 33 -33.62 -4.78 18.06
C LEU A 33 -33.53 -5.98 17.10
N PRO A 34 -34.15 -5.88 15.90
CA PRO A 34 -33.92 -6.79 14.79
C PRO A 34 -32.44 -6.83 14.36
N ASP A 35 -32.00 -7.97 13.82
CA ASP A 35 -30.60 -8.19 13.42
C ASP A 35 -30.15 -7.19 12.34
N GLU A 36 -31.07 -6.73 11.50
CA GLU A 36 -30.86 -5.70 10.47
C GLU A 36 -30.39 -4.37 11.05
N LEU A 37 -31.04 -3.94 12.13
CA LEU A 37 -30.73 -2.68 12.80
C LEU A 37 -29.45 -2.83 13.62
N LEU A 38 -29.23 -4.00 14.23
CA LEU A 38 -27.98 -4.31 14.91
C LEU A 38 -26.80 -4.30 13.95
N LEU A 39 -26.91 -4.91 12.77
CA LEU A 39 -25.90 -4.87 11.71
C LEU A 39 -25.57 -3.44 11.32
N ARG A 40 -26.59 -2.62 11.06
CA ARG A 40 -26.38 -1.21 10.69
C ARG A 40 -25.72 -0.42 11.81
N ILE A 41 -26.12 -0.62 13.06
CA ILE A 41 -25.50 0.03 14.22
C ILE A 41 -24.02 -0.37 14.33
N LEU A 42 -23.70 -1.65 14.11
CA LEU A 42 -22.32 -2.14 14.17
C LEU A 42 -21.46 -1.64 12.99
N ALA A 43 -22.06 -1.42 11.82
CA ALA A 43 -21.36 -0.86 10.66
C ALA A 43 -20.94 0.61 10.87
N GLU A 44 -21.72 1.38 11.64
CA GLU A 44 -21.44 2.78 11.98
C GLU A 44 -20.45 2.94 13.15
N LEU A 45 -20.06 1.84 13.80
CA LEU A 45 -18.99 1.89 14.81
C LEU A 45 -17.66 2.24 14.13
N PRO A 46 -16.72 2.89 14.85
CA PRO A 46 -15.42 3.24 14.30
C PRO A 46 -14.77 2.02 13.62
N ALA A 47 -14.22 2.21 12.43
CA ALA A 47 -13.66 1.18 11.53
C ALA A 47 -12.38 0.50 12.07
N LYS A 48 -12.41 0.04 13.31
CA LYS A 48 -11.34 -0.71 13.96
C LYS A 48 -11.87 -2.10 14.27
N ALA A 49 -11.22 -3.13 13.74
CA ALA A 49 -11.57 -4.51 14.03
C ALA A 49 -11.61 -4.83 15.53
N GLY A 50 -10.85 -4.10 16.36
CA GLY A 50 -10.88 -4.22 17.82
C GLY A 50 -12.26 -3.98 18.44
N GLU A 51 -13.06 -3.04 17.91
CA GLU A 51 -14.40 -2.74 18.42
C GLU A 51 -15.40 -3.86 18.05
N LEU A 52 -15.32 -4.36 16.82
CA LEU A 52 -16.15 -5.48 16.36
C LEU A 52 -15.82 -6.77 17.13
N MET A 53 -14.54 -7.02 17.37
CA MET A 53 -14.08 -8.14 18.20
C MET A 53 -14.50 -7.99 19.67
N THR A 54 -14.47 -6.78 20.23
CA THR A 54 -14.97 -6.52 21.59
C THR A 54 -16.48 -6.79 21.68
N THR A 55 -17.23 -6.33 20.69
CA THR A 55 -18.68 -6.58 20.57
C THR A 55 -18.98 -8.08 20.47
N SER A 56 -18.17 -8.83 19.70
CA SER A 56 -18.32 -10.28 19.54
C SER A 56 -18.19 -11.06 20.86
N ARG A 57 -17.57 -10.48 21.89
CA ARG A 57 -17.35 -11.09 23.21
C ARG A 57 -18.49 -10.84 24.19
N VAL A 58 -19.46 -10.00 23.85
CA VAL A 58 -20.57 -9.60 24.74
C VAL A 58 -21.60 -10.72 24.88
N CYS A 59 -22.09 -11.29 23.78
CA CYS A 59 -23.06 -12.38 23.80
C CYS A 59 -23.04 -13.22 22.50
N ARG A 60 -23.67 -14.40 22.52
CA ARG A 60 -23.72 -15.30 21.34
C ARG A 60 -24.42 -14.70 20.12
N ARG A 61 -25.45 -13.88 20.33
CA ARG A 61 -26.18 -13.22 19.22
C ARG A 61 -25.28 -12.18 18.54
N LEU A 62 -24.68 -11.29 19.32
CA LEU A 62 -23.71 -10.32 18.80
C LEU A 62 -22.45 -10.98 18.23
N HIS A 63 -22.05 -12.14 18.74
CA HIS A 63 -20.99 -12.94 18.14
C HIS A 63 -21.32 -13.37 16.72
N GLY A 64 -22.53 -13.89 16.47
CA GLY A 64 -22.97 -14.26 15.13
C GLY A 64 -23.03 -13.05 14.20
N ILE A 65 -23.67 -11.97 14.65
CA ILE A 65 -23.80 -10.73 13.85
C ILE A 65 -22.42 -10.11 13.54
N ALA A 66 -21.49 -10.10 14.51
CA ALA A 66 -20.16 -9.55 14.31
C ALA A 66 -19.27 -10.40 13.36
N GLN A 67 -19.67 -11.63 13.05
CA GLN A 67 -18.99 -12.48 12.07
C GLN A 67 -19.54 -12.34 10.65
N GLU A 68 -20.60 -11.55 10.46
CA GLU A 68 -21.20 -11.35 9.15
C GLU A 68 -20.24 -10.69 8.15
N GLN A 69 -20.11 -11.29 6.97
CA GLN A 69 -19.14 -10.89 5.95
C GLN A 69 -19.30 -9.45 5.50
N VAL A 70 -20.55 -8.95 5.45
CA VAL A 70 -20.85 -7.59 5.02
C VAL A 70 -20.17 -6.54 5.91
N LEU A 71 -20.07 -6.78 7.21
CA LEU A 71 -19.38 -5.88 8.15
C LEU A 71 -17.87 -5.88 7.90
N TRP A 72 -17.29 -7.06 7.68
CA TRP A 72 -15.85 -7.19 7.42
C TRP A 72 -15.46 -6.68 6.04
N ALA A 73 -16.30 -6.87 5.02
CA ALA A 73 -16.12 -6.29 3.70
C ALA A 73 -16.21 -4.77 3.75
N HIS A 74 -17.22 -4.23 4.43
CA HIS A 74 -17.35 -2.79 4.66
C HIS A 74 -16.11 -2.23 5.38
N LEU A 75 -15.68 -2.87 6.46
CA LEU A 75 -14.51 -2.46 7.25
C LEU A 75 -13.21 -2.56 6.44
N PHE A 76 -13.03 -3.61 5.64
CA PHE A 76 -11.88 -3.77 4.74
C PHE A 76 -11.78 -2.60 3.75
N HIS A 77 -12.89 -2.23 3.11
CA HIS A 77 -12.88 -1.14 2.12
C HIS A 77 -12.82 0.25 2.78
N ALA A 78 -13.44 0.42 3.95
CA ALA A 78 -13.38 1.64 4.74
C ALA A 78 -11.98 1.90 5.29
N ALA A 79 -11.21 0.85 5.59
CA ALA A 79 -9.80 0.93 5.96
C ALA A 79 -8.87 1.28 4.78
N GLY A 80 -9.42 1.45 3.56
CA GLY A 80 -8.67 1.76 2.35
C GLY A 80 -8.11 0.54 1.63
N PHE A 81 -8.36 -0.68 2.11
CA PHE A 81 -7.92 -1.89 1.41
C PHE A 81 -8.78 -2.16 0.17
N ARG A 82 -8.16 -2.72 -0.88
CA ARG A 82 -8.81 -3.09 -2.14
C ARG A 82 -8.35 -4.47 -2.59
N LEU A 83 -9.26 -5.22 -3.22
CA LEU A 83 -8.88 -6.44 -3.93
C LEU A 83 -8.18 -6.06 -5.24
N ALA A 84 -7.24 -6.88 -5.69
CA ALA A 84 -6.62 -6.66 -6.99
C ALA A 84 -7.71 -6.71 -8.09
N PRO A 85 -7.61 -5.90 -9.17
CA PRO A 85 -8.66 -5.79 -10.17
C PRO A 85 -9.10 -7.13 -10.78
N GLU A 86 -8.14 -8.04 -10.96
CA GLU A 86 -8.37 -9.40 -11.47
C GLU A 86 -9.27 -10.25 -10.55
N TYR A 87 -9.19 -10.02 -9.24
CA TYR A 87 -9.99 -10.73 -8.24
C TYR A 87 -11.28 -10.00 -7.92
N ALA A 88 -11.30 -8.66 -7.95
CA ALA A 88 -12.47 -7.86 -7.59
C ALA A 88 -13.71 -8.26 -8.40
N SER A 89 -13.54 -8.54 -9.70
CA SER A 89 -14.62 -8.97 -10.60
C SER A 89 -15.08 -10.43 -10.40
N ARG A 90 -14.25 -11.28 -9.77
CA ARG A 90 -14.45 -12.73 -9.61
C ARG A 90 -14.63 -13.17 -8.17
N ALA A 91 -14.52 -12.24 -7.21
CA ALA A 91 -14.54 -12.52 -5.79
C ALA A 91 -15.95 -12.95 -5.35
N VAL A 92 -16.03 -14.14 -4.75
CA VAL A 92 -17.26 -14.69 -4.19
C VAL A 92 -17.08 -14.80 -2.68
N ALA A 93 -17.90 -14.08 -1.92
CA ALA A 93 -17.79 -14.08 -0.47
C ALA A 93 -18.15 -15.45 0.12
N THR A 94 -17.32 -15.98 1.02
CA THR A 94 -17.54 -17.27 1.70
C THR A 94 -17.64 -17.12 3.20
N THR A 95 -18.43 -17.99 3.83
CA THR A 95 -18.63 -18.04 5.30
C THR A 95 -17.57 -18.89 5.98
N THR A 96 -16.86 -19.72 5.23
CA THR A 96 -15.80 -20.59 5.72
C THR A 96 -14.44 -19.98 5.38
N PRO A 97 -13.51 -19.91 6.35
CA PRO A 97 -12.14 -19.51 6.07
C PRO A 97 -11.43 -20.63 5.30
N PRO A 98 -10.57 -20.32 4.31
CA PRO A 98 -9.57 -21.26 3.87
C PRO A 98 -8.55 -21.33 5.02
N GLY A 99 -8.37 -22.50 5.62
CA GLY A 99 -7.43 -22.69 6.73
C GLY A 99 -7.84 -22.07 8.09
N THR A 100 -7.04 -22.40 9.10
CA THR A 100 -7.23 -21.95 10.49
C THR A 100 -5.94 -21.31 11.01
N TRP A 101 -6.11 -20.33 11.91
CA TRP A 101 -4.99 -19.75 12.66
C TRP A 101 -4.87 -20.49 13.99
N GLU A 102 -3.75 -21.16 14.22
CA GLU A 102 -3.43 -21.90 15.45
C GLU A 102 -2.15 -21.31 16.05
N ASP A 103 -2.20 -20.83 17.29
CA ASP A 103 -1.06 -20.28 18.03
C ASP A 103 -0.23 -19.18 17.30
N GLY A 104 -0.87 -18.45 16.38
CA GLY A 104 -0.22 -17.38 15.60
C GLY A 104 0.46 -17.86 14.32
N GLU A 105 0.33 -19.14 13.98
CA GLU A 105 0.71 -19.73 12.71
C GLU A 105 -0.54 -20.06 11.89
N TYR A 106 -0.47 -19.85 10.57
CA TYR A 106 -1.58 -20.13 9.67
C TYR A 106 -1.42 -21.53 9.07
N ALA A 107 -2.43 -22.38 9.28
CA ALA A 107 -2.52 -23.71 8.69
C ALA A 107 -3.45 -23.68 7.46
N PRO A 108 -2.92 -23.84 6.23
CA PRO A 108 -3.73 -23.83 5.02
C PRO A 108 -4.64 -25.06 4.96
N ALA A 109 -5.93 -24.85 4.70
CA ALA A 109 -6.89 -25.91 4.41
C ALA A 109 -7.76 -25.52 3.21
N ALA A 110 -8.02 -26.49 2.33
CA ALA A 110 -8.92 -26.28 1.21
C ALA A 110 -10.32 -25.88 1.74
N PRO A 111 -10.99 -24.89 1.15
CA PRO A 111 -12.35 -24.54 1.55
C PRO A 111 -13.27 -25.75 1.31
N GLU A 112 -13.62 -26.47 2.36
CA GLU A 112 -14.55 -27.60 2.25
C GLU A 112 -15.96 -27.06 1.92
N ARG A 113 -16.34 -27.22 0.64
CA ARG A 113 -17.71 -27.17 0.08
C ARG A 113 -18.50 -25.86 0.17
N GLN A 114 -19.46 -25.80 -0.76
CA GLN A 114 -20.34 -24.68 -1.10
C GLN A 114 -21.11 -24.11 0.09
N SER A 115 -21.16 -22.77 0.12
CA SER A 115 -22.01 -21.95 0.97
C SER A 115 -23.39 -22.60 1.19
N LEU A 116 -23.64 -23.05 2.43
CA LEU A 116 -24.88 -23.73 2.80
C LEU A 116 -26.08 -22.78 2.97
N LEU A 117 -25.91 -21.46 2.78
CA LEU A 117 -26.94 -20.46 3.05
C LEU A 117 -26.95 -19.37 1.96
N SER A 118 -28.04 -19.28 1.19
CA SER A 118 -28.18 -18.34 0.08
C SER A 118 -28.28 -16.89 0.59
N PRO A 119 -27.46 -15.94 0.08
CA PRO A 119 -27.57 -14.51 0.36
C PRO A 119 -29.00 -13.96 0.15
N ALA A 120 -29.78 -14.59 -0.73
CA ALA A 120 -31.17 -14.24 -1.01
C ALA A 120 -32.17 -14.38 0.16
N LYS A 121 -31.83 -15.06 1.26
CA LYS A 121 -32.78 -15.30 2.38
C LYS A 121 -32.67 -14.28 3.51
N TRP A 122 -31.63 -13.45 3.52
CA TRP A 122 -31.50 -12.34 4.46
C TRP A 122 -30.92 -11.11 3.75
N LEU A 123 -31.71 -10.03 3.72
CA LEU A 123 -31.24 -8.65 3.62
C LEU A 123 -30.60 -8.14 2.31
N ALA A 124 -31.25 -8.33 1.16
CA ALA A 124 -30.91 -7.54 -0.05
C ALA A 124 -30.77 -6.02 0.26
N TYR A 125 -31.68 -5.48 1.09
CA TYR A 125 -31.69 -4.07 1.46
C TYR A 125 -30.47 -3.59 2.28
N VAL A 126 -29.96 -4.40 3.22
CA VAL A 126 -28.80 -3.99 4.04
C VAL A 126 -27.49 -4.30 3.33
N TYR A 127 -27.45 -5.38 2.53
CA TYR A 127 -26.34 -5.64 1.62
C TYR A 127 -26.15 -4.48 0.65
N ASP A 128 -27.18 -3.99 -0.04
CA ASP A 128 -27.04 -2.87 -0.97
C ASP A 128 -26.53 -1.57 -0.32
N LEU A 129 -26.77 -1.37 0.98
CA LEU A 129 -26.33 -0.17 1.70
C LEU A 129 -24.89 -0.26 2.21
N LEU A 130 -24.51 -1.44 2.73
CA LEU A 130 -23.22 -1.64 3.40
C LEU A 130 -22.16 -2.24 2.48
N TRP A 131 -22.57 -2.99 1.46
CA TRP A 131 -21.68 -3.63 0.53
C TRP A 131 -20.96 -2.57 -0.33
N PRO A 132 -19.64 -2.70 -0.52
CA PRO A 132 -18.90 -1.81 -1.40
C PRO A 132 -19.48 -1.83 -2.82
N ALA A 133 -19.77 -0.66 -3.37
CA ALA A 133 -20.36 -0.52 -4.70
C ALA A 133 -19.46 -1.09 -5.83
N ASP A 134 -18.16 -1.19 -5.57
CA ASP A 134 -17.15 -1.63 -6.52
C ASP A 134 -17.06 -3.16 -6.64
N LEU A 135 -17.82 -3.90 -5.82
CA LEU A 135 -17.80 -5.36 -5.81
C LEU A 135 -19.09 -5.96 -6.38
N PRO A 136 -18.99 -7.08 -7.13
CA PRO A 136 -20.15 -7.83 -7.56
C PRO A 136 -20.96 -8.30 -6.34
N GLN A 137 -22.29 -8.37 -6.51
CA GLN A 137 -23.17 -8.81 -5.43
C GLN A 137 -22.88 -10.28 -5.07
N PRO A 138 -22.76 -10.62 -3.78
CA PRO A 138 -22.50 -11.99 -3.35
C PRO A 138 -23.69 -12.89 -3.71
N GLY A 139 -23.42 -13.97 -4.44
CA GLY A 139 -24.41 -14.98 -4.81
C GLY A 139 -25.11 -14.81 -6.16
N THR A 140 -24.80 -13.76 -6.93
CA THR A 140 -25.22 -13.65 -8.34
C THR A 140 -24.14 -14.24 -9.24
N CYS A 141 -24.03 -15.58 -9.29
CA CYS A 141 -23.12 -16.25 -10.21
C CYS A 141 -23.73 -17.55 -10.70
N GLU A 142 -24.80 -17.43 -11.49
CA GLU A 142 -25.03 -18.40 -12.55
C GLU A 142 -23.99 -18.04 -13.63
N ASP A 143 -23.08 -18.97 -13.95
CA ASP A 143 -22.09 -18.90 -15.06
C ASP A 143 -20.65 -18.39 -14.81
N MET A 144 -20.08 -18.46 -13.60
CA MET A 144 -18.61 -18.32 -13.43
C MET A 144 -17.95 -19.64 -13.04
N GLU A 145 -17.35 -20.33 -14.01
CA GLU A 145 -16.47 -21.51 -13.79
C GLU A 145 -15.21 -21.18 -12.96
N ASP A 146 -14.97 -19.89 -12.69
CA ASP A 146 -13.69 -19.31 -12.29
C ASP A 146 -13.78 -18.37 -11.06
N GLY A 147 -14.80 -18.50 -10.20
CA GLY A 147 -14.98 -17.65 -9.01
C GLY A 147 -13.93 -17.89 -7.91
N VAL A 148 -13.37 -16.81 -7.34
CA VAL A 148 -12.38 -16.90 -6.25
C VAL A 148 -13.04 -16.68 -4.90
N LEU A 149 -12.94 -17.67 -4.01
CA LEU A 149 -13.63 -17.69 -2.72
C LEU A 149 -12.92 -16.82 -1.66
N VAL A 150 -13.59 -15.75 -1.19
CA VAL A 150 -13.04 -14.76 -0.25
C VAL A 150 -13.79 -14.78 1.08
N HIS A 151 -13.08 -15.16 2.15
CA HIS A 151 -13.53 -15.02 3.52
C HIS A 151 -13.03 -13.69 4.10
N TYR A 152 -13.85 -12.64 4.00
CA TYR A 152 -13.52 -11.26 4.42
C TYR A 152 -12.92 -11.12 5.83
N PRO A 153 -13.38 -11.85 6.87
CA PRO A 153 -12.75 -11.77 8.18
C PRO A 153 -11.30 -12.28 8.17
N THR A 154 -11.01 -13.36 7.44
CA THR A 154 -9.63 -13.89 7.32
C THR A 154 -8.78 -12.98 6.44
N LEU A 155 -9.34 -12.46 5.35
CA LEU A 155 -8.69 -11.48 4.48
C LEU A 155 -8.25 -10.24 5.25
N PHE A 156 -9.17 -9.65 6.03
CA PHE A 156 -8.87 -8.49 6.86
C PHE A 156 -7.80 -8.80 7.90
N ARG A 157 -7.90 -9.96 8.58
CA ARG A 157 -6.91 -10.40 9.55
C ARG A 157 -5.54 -10.66 8.93
N ALA A 158 -5.47 -11.24 7.72
CA ALA A 158 -4.23 -11.43 7.00
C ALA A 158 -3.56 -10.09 6.68
N ARG A 159 -4.34 -9.08 6.25
CA ARG A 159 -3.80 -7.74 6.01
C ARG A 159 -3.31 -7.06 7.28
N CYS A 160 -4.07 -7.16 8.37
CA CYS A 160 -3.60 -6.69 9.68
C CYS A 160 -2.36 -7.45 10.15
N ALA A 161 -2.30 -8.77 9.94
CA ALA A 161 -1.14 -9.58 10.27
C ALA A 161 0.09 -9.15 9.47
N ILE A 162 -0.06 -8.78 8.20
CA ILE A 162 1.04 -8.22 7.39
C ILE A 162 1.50 -6.88 7.95
N ALA A 163 0.56 -5.99 8.28
CA ALA A 163 0.90 -4.71 8.89
C ALA A 163 1.58 -4.90 10.25
N ASP A 164 1.09 -5.84 11.06
CA ASP A 164 1.67 -6.22 12.34
C ASP A 164 3.01 -6.93 12.17
N GLU A 165 3.22 -7.69 11.10
CA GLU A 165 4.48 -8.38 10.79
C GLU A 165 5.53 -7.41 10.26
N MET A 166 5.15 -6.48 9.39
CA MET A 166 5.95 -5.31 8.99
C MET A 166 6.40 -4.53 10.24
N LYS A 167 5.52 -4.42 11.24
CA LYS A 167 5.80 -3.79 12.55
C LYS A 167 6.65 -4.68 13.48
N ALA A 168 6.39 -5.99 13.55
CA ALA A 168 6.87 -6.88 14.61
C ALA A 168 8.09 -7.72 14.22
N ARG A 169 8.17 -8.28 13.01
CA ARG A 169 9.17 -9.32 12.67
C ARG A 169 10.20 -8.90 11.62
N GLY A 170 9.79 -8.11 10.64
CA GLY A 170 10.73 -7.55 9.64
C GLY A 170 11.31 -8.62 8.73
N PRO A 171 11.93 -8.25 7.60
CA PRO A 171 12.44 -9.19 6.66
C PRO A 171 13.82 -9.71 7.09
N HIS A 172 13.99 -11.03 7.05
CA HIS A 172 15.25 -11.69 7.31
C HIS A 172 16.09 -11.72 6.02
N HIS A 173 17.40 -11.53 6.15
CA HIS A 173 18.35 -11.66 5.05
C HIS A 173 18.39 -13.10 4.54
N VAL A 174 18.09 -13.30 3.24
CA VAL A 174 18.46 -14.53 2.53
C VAL A 174 19.23 -14.11 1.28
N TYR A 175 20.54 -14.37 1.26
CA TYR A 175 21.32 -14.33 0.02
C TYR A 175 20.96 -15.58 -0.79
N ALA A 176 20.03 -15.47 -1.73
CA ALA A 176 19.85 -16.50 -2.75
C ALA A 176 20.69 -16.12 -3.98
N ASN A 177 21.79 -16.85 -4.21
CA ASN A 177 22.44 -16.86 -5.53
C ASN A 177 21.64 -17.83 -6.42
N PRO A 178 20.93 -17.35 -7.47
CA PRO A 178 20.13 -18.23 -8.33
C PRO A 178 20.97 -19.22 -9.16
N ASN A 179 22.30 -19.00 -9.23
CA ASN A 179 23.24 -19.77 -10.05
C ASN A 179 24.23 -20.61 -9.22
N ALA A 180 23.95 -20.87 -7.94
CA ALA A 180 24.79 -21.76 -7.15
C ALA A 180 24.57 -23.21 -7.60
N ASP A 181 25.40 -23.63 -8.56
CA ASP A 181 25.54 -25.01 -8.99
C ASP A 181 25.79 -25.89 -7.77
N VAL A 182 25.03 -26.99 -7.65
CA VAL A 182 25.19 -27.97 -6.57
C VAL A 182 26.48 -28.74 -6.85
N GLY A 183 27.63 -28.16 -6.49
CA GLY A 183 28.94 -28.70 -6.81
C GLY A 183 30.01 -28.24 -5.82
N SER A 184 30.50 -29.21 -5.05
CA SER A 184 31.63 -29.21 -4.13
C SER A 184 32.70 -28.12 -4.33
N ASP A 185 32.86 -27.25 -3.34
CA ASP A 185 34.13 -27.01 -2.63
C ASP A 185 33.85 -26.12 -1.41
N GLN A 186 34.14 -26.67 -0.21
CA GLN A 186 33.88 -26.04 1.09
C GLN A 186 35.06 -25.14 1.48
N ASP A 187 34.80 -23.83 1.59
CA ASP A 187 35.58 -22.92 2.44
C ASP A 187 34.83 -22.76 3.78
N ASP A 188 35.44 -23.29 4.86
CA ASP A 188 34.82 -23.54 6.18
C ASP A 188 34.58 -22.31 7.08
N ASP A 189 34.68 -21.06 6.58
CA ASP A 189 34.58 -19.85 7.42
C ASP A 189 33.41 -18.89 7.10
N ALA A 190 32.49 -19.27 6.21
CA ALA A 190 31.18 -18.60 6.10
C ALA A 190 30.13 -19.44 6.86
N PRO A 191 29.21 -18.85 7.64
CA PRO A 191 28.09 -19.60 8.21
C PRO A 191 27.19 -20.08 7.05
N LEU A 192 27.50 -21.26 6.54
CA LEU A 192 26.63 -22.02 5.66
C LEU A 192 25.37 -22.33 6.46
N ALA A 193 24.28 -21.66 6.09
CA ALA A 193 22.96 -21.99 6.63
C ALA A 193 22.72 -23.49 6.40
N GLN A 194 22.68 -24.26 7.49
CA GLN A 194 22.31 -25.67 7.43
C GLN A 194 20.89 -25.75 6.86
N ALA A 195 20.67 -26.65 5.90
CA ALA A 195 19.43 -26.80 5.15
C ALA A 195 18.18 -27.09 6.03
N ASP A 196 18.37 -27.41 7.31
CA ASP A 196 17.31 -27.74 8.26
C ASP A 196 16.93 -26.59 9.21
N ASP A 197 17.60 -25.43 9.16
CA ASP A 197 17.20 -24.19 9.85
C ASP A 197 16.32 -23.28 8.95
N MET A 198 15.68 -23.89 7.95
CA MET A 198 14.81 -23.26 6.96
C MET A 198 13.41 -22.91 7.51
N LEU A 199 13.33 -22.49 8.79
CA LEU A 199 12.13 -21.90 9.37
C LEU A 199 11.83 -20.61 8.59
N ILE A 200 10.82 -20.73 7.73
CA ILE A 200 10.39 -19.80 6.69
C ILE A 200 10.42 -18.36 7.22
N ALA A 201 11.36 -17.56 6.74
CA ALA A 201 11.27 -16.12 6.86
C ALA A 201 10.05 -15.66 6.03
N PRO A 202 9.03 -15.03 6.62
CA PRO A 202 7.81 -14.62 5.91
C PRO A 202 8.03 -13.51 4.86
N ASN A 203 9.26 -12.97 4.79
CA ASN A 203 9.64 -11.98 3.80
C ASN A 203 10.83 -12.50 3.00
N HIS A 204 10.69 -12.49 1.68
CA HIS A 204 11.80 -12.79 0.78
C HIS A 204 12.41 -11.48 0.28
N ILE A 205 13.72 -11.34 0.47
CA ILE A 205 14.51 -10.27 -0.11
C ILE A 205 15.32 -10.85 -1.26
N TRP A 206 15.21 -10.25 -2.44
CA TRP A 206 16.12 -10.50 -3.55
C TRP A 206 16.92 -9.23 -3.83
N MET A 207 18.23 -9.37 -4.04
CA MET A 207 19.13 -8.29 -4.42
C MET A 207 19.77 -8.66 -5.75
N LEU A 208 19.37 -8.00 -6.84
CA LEU A 208 19.85 -8.29 -8.18
C LEU A 208 20.80 -7.19 -8.65
N THR A 209 22.03 -7.57 -8.98
CA THR A 209 23.12 -6.65 -9.35
C THR A 209 23.38 -6.65 -10.86
N GLU A 210 22.36 -6.32 -11.64
CA GLU A 210 22.46 -6.28 -13.11
C GLU A 210 22.88 -4.92 -13.66
N HIS A 211 22.65 -3.83 -12.90
CA HIS A 211 23.11 -2.51 -13.28
C HIS A 211 24.59 -2.34 -12.93
N THR A 212 25.33 -1.59 -13.77
CA THR A 212 26.78 -1.37 -13.58
C THR A 212 27.08 -0.10 -12.77
N ALA A 213 26.05 0.65 -12.38
CA ALA A 213 26.16 1.88 -11.61
C ALA A 213 24.87 2.18 -10.83
N LYS A 214 24.87 3.27 -10.05
CA LYS A 214 23.75 3.74 -9.20
C LYS A 214 22.40 3.63 -9.89
N VAL A 215 21.43 2.98 -9.24
CA VAL A 215 20.03 2.99 -9.65
C VAL A 215 19.34 4.20 -9.01
N TYR A 216 18.90 5.17 -9.81
CA TYR A 216 18.33 6.42 -9.30
C TYR A 216 16.83 6.36 -9.06
N SER A 217 16.10 5.63 -9.90
CA SER A 217 14.65 5.52 -9.83
C SER A 217 14.23 4.08 -10.06
N VAL A 218 13.27 3.62 -9.27
CA VAL A 218 12.60 2.35 -9.45
C VAL A 218 11.10 2.60 -9.36
N ARG A 219 10.32 1.86 -10.13
CA ARG A 219 8.86 1.89 -10.08
C ARG A 219 8.34 0.46 -10.13
N VAL A 220 7.28 0.18 -9.37
CA VAL A 220 6.59 -1.12 -9.38
C VAL A 220 5.11 -0.91 -9.70
N HIS A 221 4.58 -1.78 -10.56
CA HIS A 221 3.15 -1.86 -10.83
C HIS A 221 2.77 -3.30 -11.18
N GLY A 222 1.93 -3.93 -10.36
CA GLY A 222 1.55 -5.32 -10.49
C GLY A 222 2.77 -6.24 -10.47
N SER A 223 2.93 -7.07 -11.50
CA SER A 223 4.08 -7.98 -11.66
C SER A 223 5.31 -7.34 -12.29
N TRP A 224 5.27 -6.04 -12.63
CA TRP A 224 6.35 -5.39 -13.37
C TRP A 224 7.09 -4.38 -12.52
N VAL A 225 8.42 -4.43 -12.61
CA VAL A 225 9.29 -3.42 -12.02
C VAL A 225 10.16 -2.85 -13.12
N ILE A 226 10.36 -1.53 -13.10
CA ILE A 226 11.31 -0.87 -14.00
C ILE A 226 12.32 -0.12 -13.15
N SER A 227 13.61 -0.29 -13.45
CA SER A 227 14.71 0.43 -12.82
C SER A 227 15.48 1.29 -13.81
N ALA A 228 15.85 2.50 -13.39
CA ALA A 228 16.56 3.49 -14.17
C ALA A 228 17.89 3.86 -13.50
N SER A 229 18.98 3.82 -14.27
CA SER A 229 20.33 3.84 -13.72
C SER A 229 21.24 4.91 -14.32
N ARG A 230 22.29 5.23 -13.55
CA ARG A 230 23.43 6.03 -13.96
C ARG A 230 24.18 5.41 -15.15
N ASP A 231 24.08 4.09 -15.32
CA ASP A 231 24.69 3.38 -16.46
C ASP A 231 23.99 3.64 -17.80
N ARG A 232 22.98 4.53 -17.83
CA ARG A 232 22.23 4.98 -19.01
C ARG A 232 21.20 3.96 -19.52
N SER A 233 21.09 2.82 -18.85
CA SER A 233 20.10 1.80 -19.16
C SER A 233 18.85 1.91 -18.29
N VAL A 234 17.78 1.36 -18.81
CA VAL A 234 16.55 1.03 -18.10
C VAL A 234 16.38 -0.48 -18.15
N LYS A 235 16.10 -1.12 -17.02
CA LYS A 235 15.87 -2.56 -16.94
C LYS A 235 14.45 -2.84 -16.51
N LEU A 236 13.83 -3.82 -17.17
CA LEU A 236 12.48 -4.29 -16.92
C LEU A 236 12.58 -5.65 -16.25
N TRP A 237 11.90 -5.80 -15.13
CA TRP A 237 11.93 -6.99 -14.30
C TRP A 237 10.53 -7.54 -14.15
N HIS A 238 10.43 -8.87 -14.17
CA HIS A 238 9.18 -9.57 -13.91
C HIS A 238 9.21 -10.15 -12.51
N LEU A 239 8.16 -9.87 -11.73
CA LEU A 239 7.93 -10.44 -10.41
C LEU A 239 7.14 -11.75 -10.57
N PRO A 240 7.52 -12.80 -9.83
CA PRO A 240 6.75 -14.04 -9.83
C PRO A 240 5.35 -13.81 -9.24
N ALA A 241 4.36 -14.54 -9.77
CA ALA A 241 3.04 -14.57 -9.16
C ALA A 241 3.13 -15.14 -7.73
N ILE A 242 2.41 -14.52 -6.79
CA ILE A 242 2.37 -14.97 -5.41
C ILE A 242 1.30 -16.07 -5.30
N PRO A 243 1.66 -17.32 -4.97
CA PRO A 243 0.70 -18.40 -4.91
C PRO A 243 -0.32 -18.18 -3.79
N CYS A 244 -1.61 -18.34 -4.11
CA CYS A 244 -2.69 -18.23 -3.12
C CYS A 244 -2.79 -19.45 -2.19
N ASP A 245 -2.16 -20.57 -2.56
CA ASP A 245 -2.22 -21.86 -1.86
C ASP A 245 -1.06 -22.08 -0.87
N GLY A 246 -0.19 -21.07 -0.71
CA GLY A 246 0.98 -21.16 0.17
C GLY A 246 2.10 -22.05 -0.38
N THR A 247 2.06 -22.43 -1.66
CA THR A 247 3.20 -23.09 -2.30
C THR A 247 4.40 -22.17 -2.34
N LYS A 248 5.61 -22.73 -2.19
CA LYS A 248 6.85 -21.95 -2.23
C LYS A 248 7.01 -21.32 -3.62
N ILE A 249 7.34 -20.03 -3.65
CA ILE A 249 7.75 -19.34 -4.87
C ILE A 249 9.01 -20.04 -5.40
N ALA A 250 8.89 -20.72 -6.54
CA ALA A 250 9.98 -21.54 -7.10
C ALA A 250 11.12 -20.69 -7.69
N HIS A 251 10.80 -19.49 -8.19
CA HIS A 251 11.75 -18.59 -8.85
C HIS A 251 11.54 -17.14 -8.38
N GLY A 252 12.63 -16.43 -8.07
CA GLY A 252 12.58 -15.02 -7.67
C GLY A 252 12.32 -14.06 -8.85
N PRO A 253 12.37 -12.75 -8.60
CA PRO A 253 12.33 -11.73 -9.65
C PRO A 253 13.38 -12.02 -10.73
N SER A 254 13.03 -11.78 -12.00
CA SER A 254 13.92 -12.02 -13.13
C SER A 254 14.06 -10.77 -14.01
N LEU A 255 15.23 -10.62 -14.63
CA LEU A 255 15.45 -9.58 -15.63
C LEU A 255 14.76 -10.02 -16.94
N ALA A 256 13.71 -9.31 -17.34
CA ALA A 256 12.95 -9.60 -18.55
C ALA A 256 13.56 -8.90 -19.78
N ALA A 257 13.98 -7.63 -19.63
CA ALA A 257 14.60 -6.88 -20.71
C ALA A 257 15.53 -5.78 -20.19
N SER A 258 16.47 -5.36 -21.05
CA SER A 258 17.33 -4.20 -20.84
C SER A 258 17.25 -3.30 -22.07
N ALA A 259 17.03 -2.00 -21.86
CA ALA A 259 16.90 -1.02 -22.91
C ALA A 259 17.88 0.15 -22.68
N GLU A 260 18.43 0.65 -23.78
CA GLU A 260 19.32 1.81 -23.80
C GLU A 260 18.80 2.83 -24.82
N GLY A 261 19.11 4.10 -24.59
CA GLY A 261 18.67 5.18 -25.48
C GLY A 261 19.02 6.58 -25.00
N HIS A 262 19.32 6.75 -23.72
CA HIS A 262 19.85 7.99 -23.18
C HIS A 262 21.38 8.08 -23.34
N GLU A 263 21.88 9.30 -23.53
CA GLU A 263 23.33 9.58 -23.57
C GLU A 263 23.90 9.88 -22.16
N GLY A 264 22.99 10.11 -21.21
CA GLY A 264 23.29 10.44 -19.81
C GLY A 264 22.66 9.48 -18.81
N SER A 265 22.89 9.77 -17.53
CA SER A 265 22.29 9.02 -16.43
C SER A 265 20.77 9.16 -16.44
N VAL A 266 20.04 8.06 -16.34
CA VAL A 266 18.59 8.09 -16.21
C VAL A 266 18.25 8.36 -14.74
N LEU A 267 17.71 9.55 -14.46
CA LEU A 267 17.54 10.09 -13.10
C LEU A 267 16.14 9.88 -12.53
N ALA A 268 15.14 9.84 -13.42
CA ALA A 268 13.74 9.72 -13.04
C ALA A 268 12.99 8.83 -14.03
N LEU A 269 11.98 8.15 -13.54
CA LEU A 269 11.19 7.19 -14.29
C LEU A 269 9.77 7.18 -13.73
N ASP A 270 8.79 7.12 -14.63
CA ASP A 270 7.41 6.81 -14.31
C ASP A 270 6.82 5.95 -15.43
N PHE A 271 5.92 5.02 -15.11
CA PHE A 271 5.33 4.14 -16.11
C PHE A 271 3.91 3.75 -15.78
N LYS A 272 3.15 3.42 -16.82
CA LYS A 272 1.81 2.86 -16.72
C LYS A 272 1.70 1.62 -17.60
N VAL A 273 1.11 0.58 -17.04
CA VAL A 273 0.65 -0.57 -17.83
C VAL A 273 -0.70 -0.17 -18.45
N ALA A 274 -0.74 -0.03 -19.78
CA ALA A 274 -1.89 0.57 -20.45
C ALA A 274 -3.10 -0.38 -20.42
N ASP A 275 -2.88 -1.68 -20.68
CA ASP A 275 -3.90 -2.72 -20.63
C ASP A 275 -3.23 -4.11 -20.59
N ALA A 276 -3.49 -4.89 -19.54
CA ALA A 276 -3.01 -6.27 -19.40
C ALA A 276 -3.45 -7.18 -20.55
N THR A 277 -4.53 -6.84 -21.26
CA THR A 277 -5.03 -7.61 -22.41
C THR A 277 -4.26 -7.32 -23.70
N THR A 278 -3.63 -6.15 -23.82
CA THR A 278 -2.87 -5.76 -25.02
C THR A 278 -1.38 -6.11 -24.94
N GLY A 279 -0.88 -6.40 -23.74
CA GLY A 279 0.55 -6.62 -23.50
C GLY A 279 1.39 -5.36 -23.71
N LYS A 280 0.79 -4.16 -23.75
CA LYS A 280 1.51 -2.91 -24.01
C LYS A 280 1.48 -1.95 -22.83
N GLY A 281 2.52 -1.12 -22.76
CA GLY A 281 2.66 -0.07 -21.77
C GLY A 281 3.42 1.14 -22.32
N PHE A 282 3.44 2.19 -21.51
CA PHE A 282 4.25 3.37 -21.78
C PHE A 282 5.04 3.73 -20.53
N MET A 283 6.28 4.16 -20.74
CA MET A 283 7.06 4.79 -19.68
C MET A 283 7.68 6.10 -20.16
N VAL A 284 7.95 6.97 -19.19
CA VAL A 284 8.67 8.22 -19.39
C VAL A 284 9.91 8.19 -18.52
N THR A 285 11.04 8.56 -19.11
CA THR A 285 12.31 8.67 -18.40
C THR A 285 12.86 10.08 -18.53
N GLY A 286 13.47 10.59 -17.44
CA GLY A 286 14.20 11.86 -17.42
C GLY A 286 15.68 11.63 -17.18
N SER A 287 16.55 12.32 -17.92
CA SER A 287 18.00 12.05 -17.92
C SER A 287 18.86 13.29 -17.67
N SER A 288 20.11 13.04 -17.29
CA SER A 288 21.15 14.06 -17.22
C SER A 288 21.62 14.56 -18.58
N ASP A 289 21.19 13.94 -19.69
CA ASP A 289 21.41 14.43 -21.06
C ASP A 289 20.45 15.57 -21.46
N MET A 290 19.67 16.09 -20.52
CA MET A 290 18.72 17.20 -20.72
C MET A 290 17.51 16.81 -21.61
N THR A 291 17.29 15.52 -21.84
CA THR A 291 16.12 15.02 -22.56
C THR A 291 15.25 14.15 -21.67
N ALA A 292 13.95 14.13 -21.96
CA ALA A 292 13.06 13.09 -21.50
C ALA A 292 12.67 12.21 -22.68
N LYS A 293 12.54 10.91 -22.46
CA LYS A 293 12.18 9.96 -23.51
C LYS A 293 10.89 9.26 -23.14
N VAL A 294 10.00 9.14 -24.12
CA VAL A 294 8.79 8.33 -24.04
C VAL A 294 9.09 7.01 -24.72
N TRP A 295 8.75 5.92 -24.04
CA TRP A 295 9.00 4.57 -24.52
C TRP A 295 7.69 3.82 -24.64
N GLU A 296 7.57 3.06 -25.72
CA GLU A 296 6.57 2.01 -25.81
C GLU A 296 7.19 0.73 -25.24
N ILE A 297 6.46 0.08 -24.35
CA ILE A 297 6.82 -1.19 -23.75
C ILE A 297 5.90 -2.26 -24.33
N ASP A 298 6.50 -3.34 -24.79
CA ASP A 298 5.83 -4.61 -25.01
C ASP A 298 6.20 -5.51 -23.83
N TRP A 299 5.22 -5.91 -23.03
CA TRP A 299 5.41 -6.75 -21.85
C TRP A 299 5.56 -8.24 -22.20
N GLY A 300 5.41 -8.59 -23.48
CA GLY A 300 5.39 -9.97 -23.93
C GLY A 300 4.17 -10.75 -23.44
N SER A 301 4.05 -11.99 -23.90
CA SER A 301 2.95 -12.90 -23.53
C SER A 301 3.45 -14.16 -22.80
N GLY A 302 4.75 -14.24 -22.50
CA GLY A 302 5.36 -15.41 -21.84
C GLY A 302 5.25 -15.34 -20.32
N GLU A 303 5.19 -16.51 -19.66
CA GLU A 303 4.99 -16.66 -18.21
C GLU A 303 6.06 -15.98 -17.33
N ASN A 304 7.25 -15.71 -17.89
CA ASN A 304 8.38 -15.07 -17.20
C ASN A 304 8.79 -13.72 -17.83
N GLY A 305 7.87 -13.08 -18.56
CA GLY A 305 8.19 -11.86 -19.32
C GLY A 305 9.00 -12.12 -20.59
N GLU A 306 8.94 -13.34 -21.15
CA GLU A 306 9.55 -13.61 -22.46
C GLU A 306 8.89 -12.75 -23.55
N GLY A 307 9.73 -12.15 -24.40
CA GLY A 307 9.28 -11.20 -25.42
C GLY A 307 9.18 -9.76 -24.93
N THR A 308 9.48 -9.49 -23.65
CA THR A 308 9.50 -8.11 -23.14
C THR A 308 10.51 -7.27 -23.90
N SER A 309 10.09 -6.08 -24.32
CA SER A 309 10.98 -5.11 -24.95
C SER A 309 10.53 -3.69 -24.65
N ALA A 310 11.46 -2.75 -24.66
CA ALA A 310 11.16 -1.33 -24.56
C ALA A 310 11.90 -0.58 -25.67
N ARG A 311 11.19 0.33 -26.35
CA ARG A 311 11.77 1.15 -27.42
C ARG A 311 11.38 2.61 -27.25
N VAL A 312 12.32 3.50 -27.52
CA VAL A 312 12.05 4.94 -27.55
C VAL A 312 11.14 5.24 -28.74
N VAL A 313 10.04 5.94 -28.48
CA VAL A 313 9.09 6.40 -29.51
C VAL A 313 9.10 7.92 -29.67
N CYS A 314 9.53 8.67 -28.65
CA CYS A 314 9.58 10.12 -28.70
C CYS A 314 10.68 10.70 -27.79
N ASP A 315 11.38 11.70 -28.30
CA ASP A 315 12.34 12.52 -27.54
C ASP A 315 11.70 13.88 -27.21
N LEU A 316 11.51 14.16 -25.93
CA LEU A 316 11.03 15.43 -25.43
C LEU A 316 12.22 16.37 -25.20
N LEU A 317 12.38 17.31 -26.13
CA LEU A 317 13.49 18.27 -26.15
C LEU A 317 13.10 19.60 -25.50
N GLY A 318 14.11 20.43 -25.20
CA GLY A 318 13.94 21.83 -24.81
C GLY A 318 14.26 22.16 -23.35
N ALA A 319 14.67 21.18 -22.53
CA ALA A 319 15.27 21.47 -21.22
C ALA A 319 16.71 21.97 -21.40
N ALA A 320 17.11 22.95 -20.57
CA ALA A 320 18.46 23.52 -20.59
C ALA A 320 19.41 22.93 -19.54
N ASP A 321 18.90 22.01 -18.72
CA ASP A 321 19.64 21.26 -17.70
C ASP A 321 18.97 19.89 -17.48
N ARG A 322 19.58 19.03 -16.66
CA ARG A 322 19.13 17.67 -16.35
C ARG A 322 17.66 17.61 -15.95
N ILE A 323 16.96 16.59 -16.42
CA ILE A 323 15.59 16.29 -16.02
C ILE A 323 15.66 15.39 -14.79
N ALA A 324 15.31 15.95 -13.63
CA ALA A 324 15.48 15.31 -12.33
C ALA A 324 14.22 14.61 -11.81
N ALA A 325 13.06 14.92 -12.38
CA ALA A 325 11.79 14.29 -12.04
C ALA A 325 10.90 14.20 -13.27
N VAL A 326 10.13 13.11 -13.35
CA VAL A 326 9.07 12.93 -14.34
C VAL A 326 7.83 12.40 -13.64
N ALA A 327 6.67 12.68 -14.21
CA ALA A 327 5.41 12.09 -13.80
C ALA A 327 4.52 11.87 -15.03
N PHE A 328 3.70 10.84 -14.98
CA PHE A 328 2.87 10.40 -16.07
C PHE A 328 1.41 10.29 -15.63
N THR A 329 0.52 10.90 -16.39
CA THR A 329 -0.94 10.81 -16.23
C THR A 329 -1.56 10.40 -17.56
N ASP A 330 -2.86 10.09 -17.56
CA ASP A 330 -3.57 9.71 -18.77
C ASP A 330 -3.58 10.81 -19.84
N GLU A 331 -3.53 12.08 -19.41
CA GLU A 331 -3.61 13.25 -20.29
C GLU A 331 -2.25 13.93 -20.51
N PHE A 332 -1.37 13.90 -19.50
CA PHE A 332 -0.15 14.70 -19.47
C PHE A 332 1.09 13.90 -19.12
N ILE A 333 2.16 14.16 -19.86
CA ILE A 333 3.53 13.86 -19.46
C ILE A 333 4.13 15.12 -18.82
N ILE A 334 4.73 14.99 -17.66
CA ILE A 334 5.28 16.12 -16.90
C ILE A 334 6.78 15.88 -16.70
N THR A 335 7.59 16.89 -17.02
CA THR A 335 9.03 16.85 -16.80
C THR A 335 9.47 18.03 -15.93
N GLY A 336 10.28 17.74 -14.92
CA GLY A 336 10.87 18.71 -14.02
C GLY A 336 12.38 18.75 -14.19
N SER A 337 12.90 19.90 -14.61
CA SER A 337 14.32 20.08 -14.85
C SER A 337 14.98 20.97 -13.79
N HIS A 338 16.29 20.83 -13.66
CA HIS A 338 17.12 21.77 -12.91
C HIS A 338 17.24 23.15 -13.59
N ASP A 339 16.73 23.32 -14.80
CA ASP A 339 16.63 24.60 -15.51
C ASP A 339 15.53 25.54 -14.99
N HIS A 340 14.98 25.23 -13.81
CA HIS A 340 13.93 25.94 -13.10
C HIS A 340 12.52 25.80 -13.70
N GLN A 341 12.36 25.00 -14.75
CA GLN A 341 11.09 24.85 -15.47
C GLN A 341 10.46 23.48 -15.26
N LEU A 342 9.14 23.50 -15.06
CA LEU A 342 8.26 22.35 -15.22
C LEU A 342 7.60 22.42 -16.60
N ARG A 343 7.72 21.37 -17.40
CA ARG A 343 7.11 21.28 -18.73
C ARG A 343 6.03 20.21 -18.74
N MET A 344 4.92 20.53 -19.39
CA MET A 344 3.78 19.63 -19.54
C MET A 344 3.55 19.38 -21.02
N TYR A 345 3.42 18.12 -21.40
CA TYR A 345 3.24 17.67 -22.78
C TYR A 345 1.95 16.87 -22.84
N THR A 346 1.25 16.99 -23.97
CA THR A 346 0.16 16.06 -24.30
C THR A 346 0.75 14.85 -25.02
N ASN A 347 0.01 13.75 -25.08
CA ASN A 347 0.45 12.52 -25.76
C ASN A 347 0.65 12.71 -27.28
N GLU A 348 0.15 13.80 -27.85
CA GLU A 348 0.20 14.09 -29.29
C GLU A 348 1.34 15.04 -29.68
N SER A 349 1.96 15.74 -28.71
CA SER A 349 2.88 16.85 -28.99
C SER A 349 4.24 16.66 -28.33
N VAL A 350 5.29 16.79 -29.15
CA VAL A 350 6.68 16.80 -28.70
C VAL A 350 7.06 18.15 -28.06
N SER A 351 6.38 19.23 -28.45
CA SER A 351 6.56 20.53 -27.80
C SER A 351 5.71 20.64 -26.54
N PRO A 352 6.23 21.31 -25.49
CA PRO A 352 5.47 21.46 -24.26
C PRO A 352 4.22 22.30 -24.51
N LEU A 353 3.06 21.78 -24.11
CA LEU A 353 1.81 22.52 -24.05
C LEU A 353 1.94 23.69 -23.08
N ARG A 354 2.60 23.46 -21.94
CA ARG A 354 2.81 24.46 -20.89
C ARG A 354 4.22 24.39 -20.35
N THR A 355 4.72 25.54 -19.91
CA THR A 355 5.98 25.67 -19.18
C THR A 355 5.74 26.59 -17.99
N VAL A 356 6.08 26.13 -16.79
CA VAL A 356 5.83 26.82 -15.53
C VAL A 356 7.14 26.95 -14.76
N GLU A 357 7.49 28.17 -14.38
CA GLU A 357 8.68 28.43 -13.57
C GLU A 357 8.39 28.16 -12.08
N VAL A 358 9.18 27.23 -11.52
CA VAL A 358 9.00 26.74 -10.14
C VAL A 358 10.28 26.83 -9.32
N GLY A 359 11.45 26.75 -9.97
CA GLY A 359 12.74 26.59 -9.32
C GLY A 359 13.40 25.24 -9.67
N PRO A 360 14.63 24.98 -9.22
CA PRO A 360 15.38 23.80 -9.62
C PRO A 360 14.71 22.54 -9.10
N VAL A 361 14.06 21.78 -9.99
CA VAL A 361 13.18 20.67 -9.60
C VAL A 361 13.99 19.48 -9.08
N CYS A 362 13.50 18.84 -8.02
CA CYS A 362 14.05 17.61 -7.47
C CYS A 362 13.05 16.45 -7.38
N GLY A 363 11.74 16.72 -7.43
CA GLY A 363 10.71 15.70 -7.32
C GLY A 363 9.34 16.20 -7.75
N ILE A 364 8.51 15.30 -8.28
CA ILE A 364 7.13 15.55 -8.68
C ILE A 364 6.28 14.43 -8.06
N ALA A 365 5.16 14.78 -7.44
CA ALA A 365 4.17 13.84 -6.93
C ALA A 365 2.78 14.23 -7.44
N LEU A 366 2.07 13.26 -8.03
CA LEU A 366 0.70 13.46 -8.51
C LEU A 366 -0.31 13.36 -7.37
N SER A 367 -1.45 14.03 -7.53
CA SER A 367 -2.54 13.93 -6.56
C SER A 367 -3.21 12.54 -6.64
N SER A 368 -3.31 11.86 -5.50
CA SER A 368 -4.04 10.59 -5.38
C SER A 368 -5.56 10.75 -5.46
N ARG A 369 -6.09 11.98 -5.39
CA ARG A 369 -7.54 12.26 -5.47
C ARG A 369 -8.09 12.34 -6.90
N GLY A 370 -7.30 11.96 -7.91
CA GLY A 370 -7.71 12.00 -9.32
C GLY A 370 -7.91 13.40 -9.90
N LEU A 371 -7.51 14.44 -9.16
CA LEU A 371 -7.45 15.80 -9.69
C LEU A 371 -6.19 15.96 -10.55
N PRO A 372 -6.25 16.68 -11.68
CA PRO A 372 -5.09 16.93 -12.54
C PRO A 372 -4.16 17.96 -11.88
N ARG A 373 -3.52 17.56 -10.78
CA ARG A 373 -2.65 18.40 -9.95
C ARG A 373 -1.39 17.66 -9.59
N ALA A 374 -0.28 18.38 -9.57
CA ALA A 374 1.01 17.88 -9.13
C ALA A 374 1.61 18.76 -8.03
N ALA A 375 2.19 18.14 -7.02
CA ALA A 375 3.07 18.78 -6.07
C ALA A 375 4.51 18.66 -6.57
N VAL A 376 5.21 19.79 -6.67
CA VAL A 376 6.56 19.86 -7.20
C VAL A 376 7.49 20.40 -6.12
N ALA A 377 8.55 19.67 -5.80
CA ALA A 377 9.58 20.06 -4.86
C ALA A 377 10.83 20.59 -5.58
N THR A 378 11.49 21.55 -4.93
CA THR A 378 12.71 22.18 -5.42
C THR A 378 13.88 21.91 -4.49
N THR A 379 15.10 21.89 -5.04
CA THR A 379 16.34 21.78 -4.24
C THR A 379 16.59 22.98 -3.33
N GLU A 380 15.82 24.06 -3.49
CA GLU A 380 15.84 25.25 -2.63
C GLU A 380 14.96 25.11 -1.38
N GLY A 381 14.33 23.96 -1.13
CA GLY A 381 13.51 23.78 0.06
C GLY A 381 12.13 24.45 -0.02
N ARG A 382 11.61 24.56 -1.24
CA ARG A 382 10.25 25.04 -1.53
C ARG A 382 9.49 23.97 -2.32
N TRP A 383 8.18 23.95 -2.15
CA TRP A 383 7.29 23.15 -2.98
C TRP A 383 6.08 23.96 -3.42
N ALA A 384 5.48 23.57 -4.54
CA ALA A 384 4.25 24.19 -5.06
C ALA A 384 3.28 23.13 -5.57
N ILE A 385 1.97 23.38 -5.41
CA ILE A 385 0.92 22.62 -6.09
C ILE A 385 0.58 23.37 -7.37
N ILE A 386 0.60 22.63 -8.47
CA ILE A 386 0.34 23.14 -9.81
C ILE A 386 -0.85 22.40 -10.37
N ASP A 387 -1.79 23.16 -10.91
CA ASP A 387 -2.89 22.64 -11.70
C ASP A 387 -2.37 22.31 -13.10
N LEU A 388 -2.46 21.04 -13.50
CA LEU A 388 -1.91 20.55 -14.76
C LEU A 388 -2.74 21.01 -15.96
N SER A 389 -4.06 21.17 -15.76
CA SER A 389 -4.98 21.60 -16.82
C SER A 389 -4.72 23.05 -17.23
N THR A 390 -4.46 23.93 -16.26
CA THR A 390 -4.29 25.38 -16.47
C THR A 390 -2.82 25.82 -16.48
N GLY A 391 -1.94 25.10 -15.79
CA GLY A 391 -0.57 25.52 -15.49
C GLY A 391 -0.48 26.53 -14.34
N GLU A 392 -1.58 26.80 -13.64
CA GLU A 392 -1.60 27.75 -12.53
C GLU A 392 -0.97 27.16 -11.27
N ARG A 393 -0.19 28.00 -10.56
CA ARG A 393 0.35 27.67 -9.24
C ARG A 393 -0.72 27.96 -8.20
N LEU A 394 -1.33 26.92 -7.67
CA LEU A 394 -2.44 27.01 -6.71
C LEU A 394 -1.94 27.35 -5.31
N LEU A 395 -0.88 26.67 -4.89
CA LEU A 395 -0.40 26.72 -3.52
C LEU A 395 1.12 26.62 -3.48
N ARG A 396 1.73 27.16 -2.44
CA ARG A 396 3.18 27.06 -2.19
C ARG A 396 3.44 26.83 -0.71
N GLY A 397 4.47 26.04 -0.43
CA GLY A 397 4.98 25.81 0.92
C GLY A 397 6.48 25.60 0.92
N GLY A 398 7.02 25.36 2.11
CA GLY A 398 8.46 25.31 2.36
C GLY A 398 9.06 26.67 2.72
N GLU A 399 9.97 26.66 3.68
CA GLU A 399 10.60 27.86 4.25
C GLU A 399 11.91 28.25 3.52
N GLY A 400 12.42 27.37 2.66
CA GLY A 400 13.64 27.58 1.90
C GLY A 400 14.95 27.36 2.69
N GLU A 401 14.88 26.71 3.85
CA GLU A 401 16.04 26.52 4.73
C GLU A 401 16.85 25.25 4.43
N ASP A 402 16.21 24.19 3.92
CA ASP A 402 16.82 22.88 3.69
C ASP A 402 16.49 22.39 2.27
N GLY A 403 17.49 21.91 1.53
CA GLY A 403 17.24 21.32 0.21
C GLY A 403 16.39 20.05 0.29
N TYR A 404 15.39 19.93 -0.59
CA TYR A 404 14.56 18.72 -0.68
C TYR A 404 15.19 17.67 -1.58
N GLY A 405 15.04 16.41 -1.19
CA GLY A 405 15.47 15.23 -1.95
C GLY A 405 14.32 14.43 -2.54
N CYS A 406 13.13 14.46 -1.92
CA CYS A 406 11.93 13.81 -2.43
C CYS A 406 10.64 14.51 -1.98
N ILE A 407 9.54 14.23 -2.68
CA ILE A 407 8.20 14.67 -2.35
C ILE A 407 7.21 13.53 -2.60
N VAL A 408 6.20 13.41 -1.74
CA VAL A 408 5.09 12.47 -1.84
C VAL A 408 3.81 13.24 -1.53
N TRP A 409 2.74 12.95 -2.26
CA TRP A 409 1.43 13.54 -2.03
C TRP A 409 0.36 12.45 -1.95
N VAL A 410 -0.16 12.22 -0.75
CA VAL A 410 -1.27 11.28 -0.52
C VAL A 410 -2.39 12.03 0.17
N ASP A 411 -3.58 11.99 -0.41
CA ASP A 411 -4.78 12.65 0.10
C ASP A 411 -4.55 14.16 0.35
N ASP A 412 -4.76 14.65 1.58
CA ASP A 412 -4.46 16.04 1.97
C ASP A 412 -3.04 16.24 2.53
N TYR A 413 -2.17 15.23 2.43
CA TYR A 413 -0.86 15.24 3.06
C TYR A 413 0.27 15.32 2.04
N ILE A 414 1.14 16.31 2.19
CA ILE A 414 2.38 16.41 1.43
C ILE A 414 3.54 16.11 2.36
N LEU A 415 4.30 15.08 2.03
CA LEU A 415 5.51 14.68 2.74
C LEU A 415 6.72 15.07 1.90
N THR A 416 7.66 15.80 2.50
CA THR A 416 8.94 16.13 1.86
C THR A 416 10.09 15.55 2.67
N GLY A 417 11.00 14.86 2.00
CA GLY A 417 12.30 14.48 2.55
C GLY A 417 13.32 15.58 2.28
N ALA A 418 14.00 16.06 3.31
CA ALA A 418 14.95 17.17 3.24
C ALA A 418 16.34 16.73 3.73
N GLU A 419 17.29 17.67 3.64
CA GLU A 419 18.61 17.50 4.21
C GLU A 419 18.59 17.23 5.72
N ALA A 420 19.69 16.67 6.22
CA ALA A 420 19.88 16.33 7.63
C ALA A 420 18.85 15.34 8.22
N GLY A 421 18.23 14.50 7.39
CA GLY A 421 17.27 13.49 7.79
C GLY A 421 15.93 14.08 8.21
N LYS A 422 15.66 15.32 7.80
CA LYS A 422 14.41 16.00 8.12
C LYS A 422 13.30 15.47 7.23
N THR A 423 12.21 15.03 7.85
CA THR A 423 10.97 14.70 7.16
C THR A 423 9.92 15.71 7.59
N ILE A 424 9.32 16.40 6.63
CA ILE A 424 8.37 17.48 6.91
C ILE A 424 7.02 17.11 6.31
N LEU A 425 5.99 17.14 7.15
CA LEU A 425 4.60 16.93 6.76
C LEU A 425 3.89 18.27 6.67
N TYR A 426 3.23 18.50 5.54
CA TYR A 426 2.43 19.68 5.26
C TYR A 426 0.98 19.28 4.99
N SER A 427 0.07 20.20 5.28
CA SER A 427 -1.29 20.12 4.76
C SER A 427 -1.32 20.62 3.32
N GLY A 428 -1.74 19.76 2.39
CA GLY A 428 -1.93 20.09 0.97
C GLY A 428 -3.08 21.06 0.70
N LEU A 429 -3.98 21.27 1.66
CA LEU A 429 -5.07 22.26 1.56
C LEU A 429 -4.61 23.66 2.00
N TYR A 430 -3.85 23.74 3.08
CA TYR A 430 -3.53 25.01 3.73
C TYR A 430 -2.07 25.45 3.57
N ALA A 431 -1.21 24.59 3.02
CA ALA A 431 0.24 24.79 2.90
C ALA A 431 0.99 25.07 4.19
N HIS A 432 0.35 24.93 5.36
CA HIS A 432 1.04 25.07 6.61
C HIS A 432 1.81 23.78 6.93
N ARG A 433 2.98 23.97 7.54
CA ARG A 433 3.76 22.89 8.11
C ARG A 433 2.99 22.31 9.28
N MET A 434 2.67 21.02 9.22
CA MET A 434 2.00 20.31 10.31
C MET A 434 3.03 19.85 11.32
N ARG A 435 4.06 19.13 10.84
CA ARG A 435 5.09 18.53 11.70
C ARG A 435 6.44 18.49 10.99
N THR A 436 7.49 18.51 11.78
CA THR A 436 8.87 18.30 11.33
C THR A 436 9.49 17.24 12.20
N TYR A 437 9.89 16.16 11.57
CA TYR A 437 10.67 15.10 12.20
C TYR A 437 12.13 15.22 11.81
N ARG A 438 13.00 14.90 12.76
CA ARG A 438 14.45 14.86 12.55
C ARG A 438 14.90 13.44 12.82
N GLY A 439 15.08 12.67 11.76
CA GLY A 439 15.55 11.30 11.87
C GLY A 439 16.96 11.21 12.46
N PRO A 440 17.36 10.01 12.91
CA PRO A 440 18.69 9.78 13.44
C PRO A 440 19.75 9.88 12.33
N LYS A 441 20.57 10.94 12.39
CA LYS A 441 21.75 11.32 11.56
C LYS A 441 21.49 12.35 10.45
N LYS A 442 22.48 13.24 10.27
CA LYS A 442 22.52 14.31 9.26
C LYS A 442 22.76 13.75 7.84
N ARG A 443 21.73 13.34 7.11
CA ARG A 443 21.88 12.82 5.72
C ARG A 443 20.70 13.21 4.83
N LEU A 444 20.89 13.22 3.51
CA LEU A 444 19.81 13.56 2.58
C LEU A 444 18.87 12.36 2.41
N MET A 445 17.58 12.59 2.67
CA MET A 445 16.51 11.65 2.36
C MET A 445 16.19 11.71 0.86
N ARG A 446 16.22 10.56 0.18
CA ARG A 446 16.13 10.46 -1.28
C ARG A 446 14.82 9.85 -1.76
N ALA A 447 14.21 8.98 -0.95
CA ALA A 447 12.94 8.36 -1.27
C ALA A 447 12.06 8.29 -0.02
N ALA A 448 10.75 8.36 -0.24
CA ALA A 448 9.75 8.27 0.81
C ALA A 448 8.50 7.62 0.24
N TYR A 449 7.75 6.95 1.12
CA TYR A 449 6.42 6.43 0.82
C TYR A 449 5.53 6.66 2.04
N LEU A 450 4.30 7.09 1.80
CA LEU A 450 3.32 7.41 2.84
C LEU A 450 2.15 6.45 2.74
N ASP A 451 2.06 5.53 3.71
CA ASP A 451 0.97 4.58 3.83
C ASP A 451 -0.02 5.06 4.89
N MET A 452 -1.09 5.72 4.42
CA MET A 452 -2.14 6.23 5.30
C MET A 452 -2.96 5.10 5.94
N ALA A 453 -3.11 3.95 5.28
CA ALA A 453 -3.93 2.84 5.76
C ALA A 453 -3.23 2.12 6.92
N ASN A 454 -1.91 1.93 6.81
CA ASN A 454 -1.11 1.27 7.85
C ASN A 454 -0.47 2.25 8.85
N ASN A 455 -0.79 3.54 8.75
CA ASN A 455 -0.25 4.63 9.57
C ASN A 455 1.29 4.67 9.57
N THR A 456 1.89 4.42 8.42
CA THR A 456 3.34 4.17 8.32
C THR A 456 3.99 5.07 7.28
N ILE A 457 5.14 5.62 7.62
CA ILE A 457 6.03 6.34 6.72
C ILE A 457 7.25 5.46 6.47
N LEU A 458 7.52 5.18 5.20
CA LEU A 458 8.78 4.61 4.77
C LEU A 458 9.70 5.72 4.29
N SER A 459 10.95 5.68 4.70
CA SER A 459 11.94 6.67 4.30
C SER A 459 13.30 6.04 4.05
N ALA A 460 13.97 6.47 2.98
CA ALA A 460 15.26 5.93 2.59
C ALA A 460 16.18 7.02 2.03
N GLY A 461 17.49 6.84 2.18
CA GLY A 461 18.46 7.81 1.69
C GLY A 461 19.91 7.36 1.75
N HIS A 462 20.81 8.33 1.98
CA HIS A 462 22.27 8.12 1.97
C HIS A 462 22.82 7.34 3.16
N ASP A 463 21.96 6.92 4.08
CA ASP A 463 22.35 6.03 5.17
C ASP A 463 22.32 4.55 4.78
N GLY A 464 21.74 4.22 3.63
CA GLY A 464 21.59 2.84 3.18
C GLY A 464 20.62 2.06 4.05
N HIS A 465 19.71 2.79 4.72
CA HIS A 465 18.64 2.21 5.51
C HIS A 465 17.26 2.57 4.98
N ILE A 466 16.30 1.67 5.17
CA ILE A 466 14.86 1.97 5.02
C ILE A 466 14.27 2.06 6.42
N HIS A 467 13.81 3.24 6.81
CA HIS A 467 13.23 3.52 8.11
C HIS A 467 11.71 3.47 8.06
N PHE A 468 11.14 2.91 9.12
CA PHE A 468 9.73 2.77 9.37
C PHE A 468 9.37 3.65 10.56
N THR A 469 8.49 4.60 10.30
CA THR A 469 8.07 5.60 11.29
C THR A 469 6.55 5.60 11.35
N ASP A 470 5.99 5.59 12.56
CA ASP A 470 4.54 5.70 12.73
C ASP A 470 4.09 7.15 12.44
N LEU A 471 3.05 7.32 11.65
CA LEU A 471 2.62 8.63 11.15
C LEU A 471 2.00 9.53 12.24
N ASP A 472 1.35 8.95 13.25
CA ASP A 472 0.70 9.71 14.32
C ASP A 472 1.67 10.12 15.43
N SER A 473 2.51 9.18 15.88
CA SER A 473 3.49 9.41 16.95
C SER A 473 4.79 10.01 16.44
N TRP A 474 5.12 9.80 15.16
CA TRP A 474 6.44 10.10 14.57
C TRP A 474 7.58 9.35 15.24
N GLU A 475 7.27 8.28 15.96
CA GLU A 475 8.30 7.43 16.54
C GLU A 475 8.83 6.49 15.46
N HIS A 476 10.15 6.58 15.24
CA HIS A 476 10.86 5.55 14.51
C HIS A 476 10.78 4.26 15.33
N TYR A 477 10.19 3.22 14.74
CA TYR A 477 10.12 1.91 15.39
C TYR A 477 11.06 0.89 14.74
N ARG A 478 11.56 1.11 13.50
CA ARG A 478 12.47 0.18 12.83
C ARG A 478 13.26 0.78 11.66
N SER A 479 14.44 0.23 11.41
CA SER A 479 15.26 0.50 10.21
C SER A 479 15.83 -0.79 9.62
N TYR A 480 15.81 -0.96 8.30
CA TYR A 480 16.50 -2.04 7.59
C TYR A 480 17.84 -1.56 7.06
N GLU A 481 18.91 -2.31 7.28
CA GLU A 481 20.24 -2.03 6.72
C GLU A 481 20.46 -2.87 5.47
N LEU A 482 20.73 -2.21 4.33
CA LEU A 482 20.84 -2.87 3.03
C LEU A 482 22.27 -2.77 2.50
N GLY A 483 23.21 -3.38 3.24
CA GLY A 483 24.63 -3.42 2.84
C GLY A 483 25.33 -2.06 2.83
N GLY A 484 24.72 -1.03 3.44
CA GLY A 484 25.30 0.31 3.62
C GLY A 484 25.35 1.20 2.37
N ALA A 485 24.96 0.69 1.20
CA ALA A 485 24.89 1.48 -0.02
C ALA A 485 23.73 2.49 0.04
N PRO A 486 23.92 3.77 -0.36
CA PRO A 486 22.84 4.76 -0.42
C PRO A 486 21.65 4.28 -1.24
N ILE A 487 20.44 4.50 -0.74
CA ILE A 487 19.20 4.23 -1.48
C ILE A 487 18.77 5.54 -2.17
N PHE A 488 18.55 5.48 -3.47
CA PHE A 488 18.20 6.66 -4.28
C PHE A 488 16.74 6.71 -4.70
N GLY A 489 16.13 5.54 -4.92
CA GLY A 489 14.74 5.39 -5.31
C GLY A 489 14.10 4.23 -4.56
N MET A 490 12.82 4.36 -4.25
CA MET A 490 12.01 3.35 -3.58
C MET A 490 10.58 3.50 -4.05
N ASP A 491 9.90 2.38 -4.22
CA ASP A 491 8.49 2.35 -4.58
C ASP A 491 7.81 1.14 -3.95
N VAL A 492 6.50 1.25 -3.74
CA VAL A 492 5.70 0.21 -3.09
C VAL A 492 4.40 0.04 -3.86
N ASP A 493 4.09 -1.21 -4.19
CA ASP A 493 2.79 -1.60 -4.73
C ASP A 493 2.33 -2.90 -4.07
N GLY A 494 1.20 -2.83 -3.37
CA GLY A 494 0.65 -3.92 -2.57
C GLY A 494 1.63 -4.47 -1.53
N LEU A 495 2.15 -5.67 -1.80
CA LEU A 495 3.09 -6.40 -0.97
C LEU A 495 4.54 -6.28 -1.42
N ASN A 496 4.78 -5.60 -2.54
CA ASN A 496 6.09 -5.46 -3.13
C ASN A 496 6.68 -4.11 -2.72
N LEU A 497 7.78 -4.14 -1.97
CA LEU A 497 8.67 -3.00 -1.78
C LEU A 497 9.89 -3.19 -2.67
N VAL A 498 10.14 -2.22 -3.55
CA VAL A 498 11.32 -2.21 -4.42
C VAL A 498 12.18 -1.00 -4.15
N PHE A 499 13.50 -1.14 -4.26
CA PHE A 499 14.42 -0.03 -4.08
C PHE A 499 15.67 -0.16 -4.95
N GLY A 500 16.24 0.98 -5.32
CA GLY A 500 17.48 1.09 -6.08
C GLY A 500 18.63 1.62 -5.21
N THR A 501 19.77 0.96 -5.27
CA THR A 501 20.94 1.28 -4.45
C THR A 501 22.07 1.94 -5.23
N GLY A 502 23.02 2.52 -4.50
CA GLY A 502 24.14 3.27 -5.04
C GLY A 502 25.26 2.43 -5.64
N ASP A 503 25.27 1.12 -5.40
CA ASP A 503 26.20 0.15 -5.97
C ASP A 503 25.63 -0.56 -7.22
N GLY A 504 24.39 -0.25 -7.61
CA GLY A 504 23.76 -0.81 -8.81
C GLY A 504 22.86 -2.02 -8.55
N ALA A 505 22.60 -2.36 -7.29
CA ALA A 505 21.61 -3.38 -6.98
C ALA A 505 20.17 -2.84 -7.08
N VAL A 506 19.26 -3.74 -7.46
CA VAL A 506 17.83 -3.56 -7.30
C VAL A 506 17.35 -4.55 -6.26
N GLY A 507 16.77 -4.03 -5.18
CA GLY A 507 16.21 -4.82 -4.11
C GLY A 507 14.71 -5.02 -4.27
N PHE A 508 14.26 -6.24 -4.01
CA PHE A 508 12.86 -6.65 -4.05
C PHE A 508 12.53 -7.29 -2.70
N VAL A 509 11.57 -6.73 -2.01
CA VAL A 509 11.07 -7.23 -0.73
C VAL A 509 9.61 -7.57 -0.93
N LEU A 510 9.29 -8.86 -0.79
CA LEU A 510 7.92 -9.33 -0.78
C LEU A 510 7.46 -9.53 0.66
N TYR A 511 6.38 -8.86 1.05
CA TYR A 511 5.76 -9.01 2.36
C TYR A 511 4.68 -10.09 2.38
N GLY A 512 4.52 -10.75 3.54
CA GLY A 512 3.37 -11.61 3.80
C GLY A 512 3.34 -12.91 2.99
N ASN A 513 4.50 -13.43 2.58
CA ASN A 513 4.55 -14.71 1.88
C ASN A 513 4.03 -15.84 2.78
N GLY A 514 3.17 -16.71 2.23
CA GLY A 514 2.54 -17.81 2.98
C GLY A 514 1.30 -17.43 3.78
N LEU A 515 0.86 -16.17 3.75
CA LEU A 515 -0.40 -15.75 4.35
C LEU A 515 -1.59 -15.98 3.40
N PRO A 516 -2.78 -16.33 3.92
CA PRO A 516 -3.95 -16.52 3.08
C PRO A 516 -4.29 -15.22 2.39
N TYR A 517 -4.64 -15.33 1.11
CA TYR A 517 -5.07 -14.21 0.28
C TYR A 517 -4.00 -13.13 0.03
N ALA A 518 -2.72 -13.37 0.35
CA ALA A 518 -1.63 -12.40 0.10
C ALA A 518 -1.60 -11.91 -1.35
N GLY A 519 -1.80 -12.80 -2.33
CA GLY A 519 -1.86 -12.44 -3.75
C GLY A 519 -3.14 -11.73 -4.18
N MET A 520 -4.16 -11.59 -3.32
CA MET A 520 -5.51 -11.14 -3.74
C MET A 520 -5.82 -9.66 -3.54
N PHE A 521 -4.93 -8.88 -2.90
CA PHE A 521 -5.18 -7.48 -2.59
C PHE A 521 -4.02 -6.57 -2.99
N VAL A 522 -4.34 -5.30 -3.23
CA VAL A 522 -3.44 -4.22 -3.65
C VAL A 522 -3.45 -3.11 -2.60
#